data_AF-A0A376LLP8-F1
#
_entry.id   AF-A0A376LLP8-F1
#
_cell.length_a   1.000
_cell.length_b   1.000
_cell.length_c   1.000
_cell.angle_alpha   90.00
_cell.angle_beta   90.00
_cell.angle_gamma   90.00
#
_symmetry.space_group_name_H-M   'P 1'
#
loop_
_entity.id
_entity.type
_entity.pdbx_description
1 polymer ?
#
loop_
_entity_poly.entity_id
_entity_poly.type
_entity_poly.pdbx_seq_one_letter_code
_entity_poly.pdbx_strand_id
1 'polypeptide(L)'
;MIPARLFGRKASGGKIEVLVERMLDDKRILAHIRASKAPKPGAELLLGDDESINATMTARHGALFEVEFNDDRSVLDILNSIGHMPLPPYIDRPDEDADRELYQTVYSEKPGAVAAPTAGLHFDEPLLEKLRAKGVEMAFVTLHVGAGTFQPVRVDTIEDHIMHSEIR
;
A
#
# COMPACT_ATOMS: atom_id res chain seq x y z
N MET A 1 -0.56 -10.74 0.80
CA MET A 1 -0.60 -9.31 0.42
C MET A 1 0.80 -8.72 0.62
N ILE A 2 1.22 -7.71 -0.16
CA ILE A 2 2.52 -7.03 0.06
C ILE A 2 2.28 -5.90 1.09
N PRO A 3 3.07 -5.82 2.18
CA PRO A 3 2.95 -4.74 3.15
C PRO A 3 3.47 -3.41 2.55
N ALA A 4 2.55 -2.67 1.95
CA ALA A 4 2.82 -1.54 1.06
C ALA A 4 2.95 -0.19 1.79
N ARG A 5 2.95 -0.15 3.12
CA ARG A 5 3.13 1.08 3.90
C ARG A 5 4.51 1.08 4.57
N LEU A 6 5.30 2.12 4.35
CA LEU A 6 6.60 2.31 5.01
C LEU A 6 6.58 3.61 5.82
N PHE A 7 7.20 3.57 7.00
CA PHE A 7 7.53 4.77 7.77
C PHE A 7 9.01 5.09 7.63
N GLY A 8 9.38 6.34 7.94
CA GLY A 8 10.78 6.75 7.93
C GLY A 8 10.93 8.27 8.08
N ARG A 9 12.06 8.78 7.60
CA ARG A 9 12.34 10.22 7.51
C ARG A 9 13.16 10.57 6.28
N LYS A 10 13.17 11.86 5.93
CA LYS A 10 14.18 12.38 4.99
C LYS A 10 15.52 12.47 5.71
N ALA A 11 16.63 12.27 5.01
CA ALA A 11 17.97 12.52 5.56
C ALA A 11 18.13 13.97 6.03
N SER A 12 17.46 14.92 5.36
CA SER A 12 17.38 16.34 5.79
C SER A 12 16.56 16.58 7.06
N GLY A 13 15.94 15.54 7.64
CA GLY A 13 15.01 15.60 8.75
C GLY A 13 13.53 15.68 8.33
N GLY A 14 12.67 15.36 9.28
CA GLY A 14 11.21 15.32 9.12
C GLY A 14 10.70 13.93 8.74
N LYS A 15 9.70 13.46 9.50
CA LYS A 15 9.05 12.16 9.29
C LYS A 15 8.33 12.11 7.94
N ILE A 16 8.31 10.93 7.36
CA ILE A 16 7.57 10.62 6.14
C ILE A 16 6.82 9.30 6.32
N GLU A 17 5.71 9.19 5.60
CA GLU A 17 4.98 7.95 5.40
C GLU A 17 4.87 7.73 3.89
N VAL A 18 5.25 6.53 3.44
CA VAL A 18 5.29 6.12 2.04
C VAL A 18 4.26 5.03 1.84
N LEU A 19 3.29 5.25 0.96
CA LEU A 19 2.30 4.25 0.57
C LEU A 19 2.58 3.83 -0.88
N VAL A 20 3.07 2.61 -1.04
CA VAL A 20 3.42 2.02 -2.34
C VAL A 20 2.16 1.83 -3.17
N GLU A 21 2.14 2.41 -4.37
CA GLU A 21 1.07 2.18 -5.34
C GLU A 21 1.40 0.98 -6.23
N ARG A 22 2.62 0.96 -6.79
CA ARG A 22 3.08 -0.14 -7.64
C ARG A 22 4.60 -0.21 -7.68
N MET A 23 5.12 -1.41 -7.92
CA MET A 23 6.52 -1.61 -8.30
C MET A 23 6.70 -1.28 -9.78
N LEU A 24 7.77 -0.57 -10.13
CA LEU A 24 8.19 -0.34 -11.51
C LEU A 24 9.15 -1.43 -11.98
N ASP A 25 10.05 -1.85 -11.09
CA ASP A 25 11.01 -2.93 -11.26
C ASP A 25 11.51 -3.40 -9.88
N ASP A 26 12.57 -4.22 -9.84
CA ASP A 26 13.11 -4.81 -8.62
C ASP A 26 13.77 -3.80 -7.66
N LYS A 27 13.95 -2.54 -8.07
CA LYS A 27 14.60 -1.48 -7.27
C LYS A 27 13.74 -0.23 -7.11
N ARG A 28 12.69 -0.06 -7.91
CA ARG A 28 11.91 1.18 -7.96
C ARG A 28 10.41 0.97 -7.76
N ILE A 29 9.79 1.95 -7.11
CA ILE A 29 8.35 2.02 -6.89
C ILE A 29 7.78 3.38 -7.32
N LEU A 30 6.48 3.41 -7.58
CA LEU A 30 5.67 4.62 -7.45
C LEU A 30 4.91 4.57 -6.13
N ALA A 31 4.90 5.70 -5.42
CA ALA A 31 4.24 5.82 -4.13
C ALA A 31 3.64 7.21 -3.89
N HIS A 32 2.67 7.27 -2.99
CA HIS A 32 2.34 8.52 -2.31
C HIS A 32 3.26 8.73 -1.11
N ILE A 33 3.77 9.95 -0.95
CA ILE A 33 4.58 10.32 0.22
C ILE A 33 3.87 11.42 0.99
N ARG A 34 3.50 11.12 2.24
CA ARG A 34 3.00 12.10 3.20
C ARG A 34 4.19 12.68 3.96
N ALA A 35 4.38 14.00 3.86
CA ALA A 35 5.44 14.74 4.53
C ALA A 35 5.04 16.21 4.70
N SER A 36 5.51 16.90 5.75
CA SER A 36 5.24 18.34 5.91
C SER A 36 5.79 19.18 4.75
N LYS A 37 6.93 18.75 4.19
CA LYS A 37 7.48 19.27 2.94
C LYS A 37 7.86 18.08 2.07
N ALA A 38 7.24 17.99 0.90
CA ALA A 38 7.47 16.91 -0.05
C ALA A 38 8.96 16.80 -0.43
N PRO A 39 9.53 15.58 -0.54
CA PRO A 39 10.88 15.39 -1.04
C PRO A 39 10.98 15.83 -2.51
N LYS A 40 12.15 16.36 -2.88
CA LYS A 40 12.50 16.73 -4.25
C LYS A 40 13.33 15.61 -4.89
N PRO A 41 13.45 15.56 -6.23
CA PRO A 41 14.41 14.69 -6.89
C PRO A 41 15.81 14.79 -6.29
N GLY A 42 16.43 13.64 -6.05
CA GLY A 42 17.72 13.49 -5.35
C GLY A 42 17.64 13.51 -3.82
N ALA A 43 16.45 13.66 -3.22
CA ALA A 43 16.32 13.61 -1.77
C ALA A 43 16.52 12.18 -1.26
N GLU A 44 17.42 12.02 -0.29
CA GLU A 44 17.64 10.77 0.42
C GLU A 44 16.57 10.56 1.51
N LEU A 45 16.06 9.34 1.55
CA LEU A 45 15.04 8.86 2.46
C LEU A 45 15.63 7.69 3.25
N LEU A 46 15.40 7.70 4.56
CA LEU A 46 15.74 6.61 5.48
C LEU A 46 14.42 5.95 5.88
N LEU A 47 14.21 4.72 5.42
CA LEU A 47 12.95 3.98 5.51
C LEU A 47 13.09 2.79 6.47
N GLY A 48 11.96 2.39 7.08
CA GLY A 48 11.90 1.43 8.17
C GLY A 48 11.86 2.13 9.53
N ASP A 49 11.27 1.48 10.52
CA ASP A 49 11.19 2.00 11.90
C ASP A 49 12.58 2.21 12.52
N ASP A 50 13.56 1.40 12.09
CA ASP A 50 14.98 1.50 12.45
C ASP A 50 15.80 2.37 11.49
N GLU A 51 15.15 2.93 10.46
CA GLU A 51 15.77 3.76 9.43
C GLU A 51 16.92 3.07 8.67
N SER A 52 16.90 1.73 8.61
CA SER A 52 17.98 0.91 8.04
C SER A 52 18.03 0.91 6.51
N ILE A 53 16.96 1.32 5.83
CA ILE A 53 16.85 1.26 4.37
C ILE A 53 17.06 2.64 3.76
N ASN A 54 18.14 2.79 3.01
CA ASN A 54 18.37 3.99 2.21
C ASN A 54 17.60 3.93 0.89
N ALA A 55 16.94 5.02 0.55
CA ALA A 55 16.27 5.20 -0.72
C ALA A 55 16.42 6.62 -1.24
N THR A 56 16.18 6.83 -2.53
CA THR A 56 16.26 8.13 -3.18
C THR A 56 14.95 8.43 -3.90
N MET A 57 14.39 9.61 -3.67
CA MET A 57 13.31 10.12 -4.51
C MET A 57 13.91 10.55 -5.86
N THR A 58 13.59 9.85 -6.94
CA THR A 58 14.23 10.04 -8.25
C THR A 58 13.43 10.96 -9.17
N ALA A 59 12.11 10.82 -9.20
CA ALA A 59 11.24 11.56 -10.10
C ALA A 59 9.85 11.81 -9.50
N ARG A 60 9.14 12.81 -10.05
CA ARG A 60 7.76 13.12 -9.67
C ARG A 60 6.83 12.91 -10.87
N HIS A 61 5.78 12.15 -10.64
CA HIS A 61 4.74 11.80 -11.62
C HIS A 61 3.39 12.33 -11.12
N GLY A 62 3.21 13.65 -11.20
CA GLY A 62 2.04 14.32 -10.63
C GLY A 62 1.98 14.19 -9.09
N ALA A 63 1.02 13.40 -8.60
CA ALA A 63 0.84 13.10 -7.17
C ALA A 63 1.74 11.96 -6.66
N LEU A 64 2.40 11.24 -7.57
CA LEU A 64 3.25 10.10 -7.25
C LEU A 64 4.72 10.47 -7.24
N PHE A 65 5.44 9.79 -6.36
CA PHE A 65 6.88 9.88 -6.18
C PHE A 65 7.49 8.57 -6.65
N GLU A 66 8.44 8.67 -7.57
CA GLU A 66 9.31 7.55 -7.90
C GLU A 66 10.41 7.48 -6.85
N VAL A 67 10.55 6.30 -6.23
CA VAL A 67 11.53 6.04 -5.19
C VAL A 67 12.35 4.83 -5.60
N GLU A 68 13.68 4.99 -5.59
CA GLU A 68 14.65 3.94 -5.83
C GLU A 68 15.27 3.51 -4.51
N PHE A 69 15.29 2.20 -4.24
CA PHE A 69 15.88 1.63 -3.04
C PHE A 69 17.36 1.35 -3.28
N ASN A 70 18.22 1.94 -2.44
CA ASN A 70 19.67 1.81 -2.49
C ASN A 70 20.13 0.67 -1.57
N ASP A 71 19.61 -0.54 -1.82
CA ASP A 71 19.89 -1.76 -1.05
C ASP A 71 20.13 -2.91 -2.03
N ASP A 72 20.87 -3.94 -1.61
CA ASP A 72 21.14 -5.12 -2.44
C ASP A 72 19.89 -5.97 -2.65
N ARG A 73 18.98 -5.99 -1.68
CA ARG A 73 17.70 -6.73 -1.73
C ARG A 73 16.74 -6.17 -2.79
N SER A 74 15.80 -6.99 -3.24
CA SER A 74 14.72 -6.52 -4.11
C SER A 74 13.73 -5.64 -3.34
N VAL A 75 12.98 -4.78 -4.05
CA VAL A 75 11.85 -4.02 -3.47
C VAL A 75 10.92 -4.94 -2.70
N LEU A 76 10.57 -6.10 -3.28
CA LEU A 76 9.66 -7.04 -2.65
C LEU A 76 10.19 -7.55 -1.30
N ASP A 77 11.47 -7.91 -1.24
CA ASP A 77 12.11 -8.37 0.00
C ASP A 77 12.18 -7.26 1.05
N ILE A 78 12.48 -6.03 0.62
CA ILE A 78 12.50 -4.85 1.49
C ILE A 78 11.12 -4.61 2.08
N LEU A 79 10.08 -4.56 1.24
CA LEU A 79 8.70 -4.38 1.70
C LEU A 79 8.32 -5.48 2.68
N ASN A 80 8.59 -6.76 2.38
CA ASN A 80 8.31 -7.85 3.32
C ASN A 80 9.04 -7.71 4.66
N SER A 81 10.24 -7.11 4.67
CA SER A 81 11.06 -6.95 5.87
C SER A 81 10.69 -5.76 6.76
N ILE A 82 10.38 -4.60 6.18
CA ILE A 82 10.15 -3.35 6.92
C ILE A 82 8.76 -2.74 6.70
N GLY A 83 7.95 -3.37 5.86
CA GLY A 83 6.63 -2.88 5.52
C GLY A 83 5.58 -3.21 6.55
N HIS A 84 4.64 -2.27 6.65
CA HIS A 84 3.42 -2.37 7.42
C HIS A 84 2.22 -2.63 6.51
N MET A 85 1.21 -3.25 7.09
CA MET A 85 -0.09 -3.38 6.43
C MET A 85 -0.75 -2.01 6.32
N PRO A 86 -1.20 -1.59 5.12
CA PRO A 86 -1.92 -0.34 4.95
C PRO A 86 -3.34 -0.48 5.50
N LEU A 87 -3.50 -0.21 6.80
CA LEU A 87 -4.81 -0.21 7.43
C LEU A 87 -5.66 0.97 6.90
N PRO A 88 -6.97 0.77 6.69
CA PRO A 88 -7.91 1.82 6.34
C PRO A 88 -7.86 2.98 7.33
N PRO A 89 -8.12 4.22 6.87
CA PRO A 89 -7.93 5.43 7.68
C PRO A 89 -8.85 5.48 8.92
N TYR A 90 -9.90 4.67 8.97
CA TYR A 90 -10.80 4.56 10.12
C TYR A 90 -10.32 3.56 11.20
N ILE A 91 -9.25 2.79 10.92
CA ILE A 91 -8.61 1.90 11.90
C ILE A 91 -7.39 2.63 12.47
N ASP A 92 -7.58 3.27 13.63
CA ASP A 92 -6.55 4.05 14.32
C ASP A 92 -5.78 3.18 15.34
N ARG A 93 -5.06 2.17 14.82
CA ARG A 93 -4.13 1.34 15.60
C ARG A 93 -2.95 0.90 14.73
N PRO A 94 -1.82 0.48 15.33
CA PRO A 94 -0.77 -0.24 14.61
C PRO A 94 -1.32 -1.52 13.96
N ASP A 95 -0.70 -1.96 12.87
CA ASP A 95 -0.96 -3.26 12.29
C ASP A 95 -0.36 -4.39 13.14
N GLU A 96 -1.04 -5.52 13.15
CA GLU A 96 -0.72 -6.72 13.90
C GLU A 96 -0.54 -7.90 12.92
N ASP A 97 0.11 -8.98 13.35
CA ASP A 97 0.29 -10.17 12.50
C ASP A 97 -1.05 -10.74 12.00
N ALA A 98 -2.10 -10.66 12.82
CA ALA A 98 -3.45 -11.04 12.44
C ALA A 98 -4.00 -10.24 11.26
N ASP A 99 -3.57 -8.98 11.06
CA ASP A 99 -3.96 -8.18 9.89
C ASP A 99 -3.36 -8.76 8.61
N ARG A 100 -2.14 -9.32 8.66
CA ARG A 100 -1.54 -9.98 7.49
C ARG A 100 -2.40 -11.16 7.05
N GLU A 101 -2.89 -11.97 7.99
CA GLU A 101 -3.77 -13.13 7.73
C GLU A 101 -5.18 -12.69 7.29
N LEU A 102 -5.78 -11.70 7.94
CA LEU A 102 -7.11 -11.18 7.61
C LEU A 102 -7.16 -10.50 6.23
N TYR A 103 -6.10 -9.80 5.84
CA TYR A 103 -5.98 -9.25 4.48
C TYR A 103 -5.54 -10.29 3.45
N GLN A 104 -4.99 -11.40 3.91
CA GLN A 104 -4.81 -12.62 3.14
C GLN A 104 -6.08 -13.46 3.21
N THR A 105 -7.22 -12.85 2.85
CA THR A 105 -8.43 -13.63 2.66
C THR A 105 -8.20 -14.69 1.56
N VAL A 106 -8.94 -15.78 1.70
CA VAL A 106 -9.41 -16.80 0.73
C VAL A 106 -9.55 -16.41 -0.75
N TYR A 107 -9.42 -15.12 -1.09
CA TYR A 107 -9.49 -14.58 -2.45
C TYR A 107 -8.12 -14.32 -3.11
N SER A 108 -6.99 -14.47 -2.39
CA SER A 108 -5.66 -14.10 -2.91
C SER A 108 -4.92 -15.24 -3.63
N GLU A 109 -5.22 -15.47 -4.91
CA GLU A 109 -4.43 -16.39 -5.76
C GLU A 109 -3.16 -15.76 -6.33
N LYS A 110 -3.10 -14.41 -6.45
CA LYS A 110 -1.97 -13.70 -7.07
C LYS A 110 -1.26 -12.75 -6.08
N PRO A 111 0.08 -12.85 -5.95
CA PRO A 111 0.88 -11.83 -5.25
C PRO A 111 0.73 -10.46 -5.93
N GLY A 112 0.63 -9.38 -5.15
CA GLY A 112 0.68 -8.00 -5.68
C GLY A 112 -0.55 -7.11 -5.40
N ALA A 113 -1.63 -7.65 -4.84
CA ALA A 113 -2.75 -6.81 -4.42
C ALA A 113 -2.36 -5.95 -3.20
N VAL A 114 -2.59 -4.64 -3.30
CA VAL A 114 -2.25 -3.62 -2.29
C VAL A 114 -3.39 -3.38 -1.28
N ALA A 115 -4.61 -3.84 -1.59
CA ALA A 115 -5.76 -3.75 -0.69
C ALA A 115 -6.60 -5.04 -0.77
N ALA A 116 -7.06 -5.55 0.38
CA ALA A 116 -8.20 -6.47 0.41
C ALA A 116 -9.49 -5.65 0.54
N PRO A 117 -10.56 -5.99 -0.18
CA PRO A 117 -11.85 -5.33 0.00
C PRO A 117 -12.31 -5.52 1.45
N THR A 118 -12.70 -4.43 2.11
CA THR A 118 -13.15 -4.42 3.51
C THR A 118 -14.38 -5.30 3.73
N ALA A 119 -15.21 -5.49 2.69
CA ALA A 119 -16.31 -6.44 2.69
C ALA A 119 -15.85 -7.91 2.84
N GLY A 120 -14.65 -8.24 2.35
CA GLY A 120 -14.05 -9.58 2.49
C GLY A 120 -13.74 -9.94 3.94
N LEU A 121 -13.60 -8.95 4.84
CA LEU A 121 -13.34 -9.16 6.27
C LEU A 121 -14.53 -9.81 7.01
N HIS A 122 -15.71 -9.87 6.38
CA HIS A 122 -16.88 -10.55 6.93
C HIS A 122 -17.02 -12.01 6.47
N PHE A 123 -16.12 -12.50 5.61
CA PHE A 123 -16.17 -13.86 5.07
C PHE A 123 -15.01 -14.70 5.60
N ASP A 124 -15.34 -15.79 6.30
CA ASP A 124 -14.40 -16.82 6.73
C ASP A 124 -14.60 -18.12 5.93
N GLU A 125 -13.63 -19.03 5.97
CA GLU A 125 -13.71 -20.32 5.25
C GLU A 125 -14.97 -21.13 5.64
N PRO A 126 -15.36 -21.24 6.94
CA PRO A 126 -16.58 -21.94 7.32
C PRO A 126 -17.86 -21.35 6.69
N LEU A 127 -17.95 -20.02 6.55
CA LEU A 127 -19.07 -19.37 5.88
C LEU A 127 -19.07 -19.63 4.38
N LEU A 128 -17.89 -19.58 3.74
CA LEU A 128 -17.76 -19.87 2.32
C LEU A 128 -18.15 -21.32 1.99
N GLU A 129 -17.76 -22.29 2.83
CA GLU A 129 -18.20 -23.67 2.67
C GLU A 129 -19.72 -23.82 2.77
N LYS A 130 -20.37 -23.14 3.72
CA LYS A 130 -21.83 -23.15 3.83
C LYS A 130 -22.52 -22.56 2.59
N LEU A 131 -21.93 -21.55 1.96
CA LEU A 131 -22.44 -20.96 0.73
C LEU A 131 -22.27 -21.91 -0.46
N ARG A 132 -21.09 -22.55 -0.60
CA ARG A 132 -20.86 -23.59 -1.63
C ARG A 132 -21.84 -24.75 -1.47
N ALA A 133 -22.07 -25.23 -0.24
CA ALA A 133 -23.00 -26.32 0.05
C ALA A 133 -24.46 -25.98 -0.30
N LYS A 134 -24.80 -24.69 -0.37
CA LYS A 134 -26.12 -24.20 -0.82
C LYS A 134 -26.21 -24.00 -2.34
N GLY A 135 -25.17 -24.33 -3.09
CA GLY A 135 -25.13 -24.18 -4.54
C GLY A 135 -24.86 -22.75 -5.01
N VAL A 136 -24.28 -21.89 -4.15
CA VAL A 136 -23.92 -20.52 -4.54
C VAL A 136 -22.62 -20.56 -5.36
N GLU A 137 -22.67 -20.09 -6.60
CA GLU A 137 -21.50 -19.92 -7.46
C GLU A 137 -20.64 -18.73 -7.01
N MET A 138 -19.31 -18.88 -7.08
CA MET A 138 -18.35 -17.86 -6.68
C MET A 138 -17.43 -17.53 -7.85
N ALA A 139 -17.17 -16.24 -8.06
CA ALA A 139 -16.20 -15.75 -9.03
C ALA A 139 -15.24 -14.79 -8.33
N PHE A 140 -13.97 -14.85 -8.72
CA PHE A 140 -12.89 -14.05 -8.14
C PHE A 140 -12.44 -13.01 -9.15
N VAL A 141 -12.28 -11.77 -8.70
CA VAL A 141 -11.76 -10.67 -9.50
C VAL A 141 -10.60 -10.05 -8.73
N THR A 142 -9.46 -9.90 -9.38
CA THR A 142 -8.32 -9.18 -8.81
C THR A 142 -8.46 -7.71 -9.16
N LEU A 143 -8.56 -6.86 -8.15
CA LEU A 143 -8.57 -5.40 -8.32
C LEU A 143 -7.25 -4.85 -7.81
N HIS A 144 -6.50 -4.18 -8.69
CA HIS A 144 -5.33 -3.43 -8.28
C HIS A 144 -5.78 -2.05 -7.80
N VAL A 145 -5.97 -1.94 -6.49
CA VAL A 145 -6.34 -0.68 -5.88
C VAL A 145 -5.08 0.17 -5.71
N GLY A 146 -5.04 1.31 -6.40
CA GLY A 146 -3.98 2.30 -6.22
C GLY A 146 -4.11 3.06 -4.89
N ALA A 147 -3.04 3.68 -4.44
CA ALA A 147 -2.98 4.39 -3.15
C ALA A 147 -3.94 5.61 -3.06
N GLY A 148 -4.56 6.00 -4.17
CA GLY A 148 -5.60 7.04 -4.27
C GLY A 148 -6.86 6.78 -3.45
N THR A 149 -7.24 5.52 -3.24
CA THR A 149 -8.44 5.16 -2.44
C THR A 149 -8.29 5.45 -0.95
N PHE A 150 -7.06 5.66 -0.49
CA PHE A 150 -6.76 6.09 0.88
C PHE A 150 -6.62 7.61 1.01
N GLN A 151 -6.76 8.38 -0.08
CA GLN A 151 -6.74 9.82 0.01
C GLN A 151 -8.07 10.33 0.57
N PRO A 152 -8.05 11.15 1.65
CA PRO A 152 -9.26 11.82 2.10
C PRO A 152 -9.75 12.77 1.01
N VAL A 153 -11.05 12.98 0.91
CA VAL A 153 -11.63 14.04 0.07
C VAL A 153 -11.09 15.38 0.58
N ARG A 154 -10.35 16.10 -0.27
CA ARG A 154 -9.68 17.39 0.08
C ARG A 154 -10.39 18.61 -0.50
N VAL A 155 -11.57 18.43 -1.09
CA VAL A 155 -12.35 19.50 -1.73
C VAL A 155 -13.60 19.77 -0.92
N ASP A 156 -14.00 21.03 -0.87
CA ASP A 156 -15.21 21.46 -0.15
C ASP A 156 -16.49 21.12 -0.94
N THR A 157 -16.36 20.98 -2.27
CA THR A 157 -17.45 20.66 -3.20
C THR A 157 -17.15 19.30 -3.85
N ILE A 158 -18.07 18.35 -3.72
CA ILE A 158 -17.85 16.94 -4.11
C ILE A 158 -17.59 16.81 -5.60
N GLU A 159 -18.23 17.65 -6.40
CA GLU A 159 -18.11 17.71 -7.86
C GLU A 159 -16.68 18.03 -8.33
N ASP A 160 -15.86 18.65 -7.47
CA ASP A 160 -14.46 18.96 -7.74
C ASP A 160 -13.51 17.82 -7.33
N HIS A 161 -14.03 16.74 -6.74
CA HIS A 161 -13.22 15.61 -6.31
C HIS A 161 -12.87 14.71 -7.49
N ILE A 162 -11.60 14.75 -7.90
CA ILE A 162 -11.09 13.84 -8.93
C ILE A 162 -10.83 12.46 -8.32
N MET A 163 -11.76 11.53 -8.56
CA MET A 163 -11.60 10.12 -8.22
C MET A 163 -10.48 9.48 -9.04
N HIS A 164 -9.58 8.75 -8.37
CA HIS A 164 -8.54 7.99 -9.05
C HIS A 164 -9.18 6.78 -9.76
N SER A 165 -8.78 6.52 -11.00
CA SER A 165 -9.27 5.37 -11.75
C SER A 165 -8.69 4.08 -11.21
N GLU A 166 -9.55 3.11 -10.91
CA GLU A 166 -9.13 1.73 -10.69
C GLU A 166 -8.97 1.04 -12.05
N ILE A 167 -7.82 0.40 -12.27
CA ILE A 167 -7.52 -0.27 -13.54
C ILE A 167 -7.68 -1.77 -13.34
N ARG A 168 -8.28 -2.41 -14.35
CA ARG A 168 -8.52 -3.85 -14.42
C ARG A 168 -7.26 -4.62 -14.78
#